data_AF-A0A7C4KNL0-F1
#
_entry.id   AF-A0A7C4KNL0-F1
#
_cell.length_a   1.000
_cell.length_b   1.000
_cell.length_c   1.000
_cell.angle_alpha   90.00
_cell.angle_beta   90.00
_cell.angle_gamma   90.00
#
_symmetry.space_group_name_H-M   'P 1'
#
loop_
_entity.id
_entity.type
_entity.pdbx_description
1 polymer ?
#
loop_
_entity_poly.entity_id
_entity_poly.type
_entity_poly.pdbx_seq_one_letter_code
_entity_poly.pdbx_strand_id
1 'polypeptide(L)'
;MPPSDGQLEIDFATSGPPDITDADLHAVLSILDSRGPRWTTAHDLLVALGCRPSENRRRWLRRIAEQSQGRIISGQLGYMLTRHATPQDIDTAARWLEHQAARMIARARDIRMIARSDYHHLAAPE
;
A
#
# COMPACT_ATOMS: atom_id res chain seq x y z
N MET A 1 10.22 14.80 -47.16
CA MET A 1 9.18 14.64 -46.13
C MET A 1 9.47 13.36 -45.36
N PRO A 2 9.89 13.43 -44.09
CA PRO A 2 9.93 12.24 -43.25
C PRO A 2 8.53 11.89 -42.73
N PRO A 3 8.22 10.60 -42.46
CA PRO A 3 6.91 10.14 -42.04
C PRO A 3 6.67 10.38 -40.55
N SER A 4 5.46 10.85 -40.27
CA SER A 4 4.57 10.64 -39.12
C SER A 4 5.15 9.98 -37.86
N ASP A 5 5.52 10.80 -36.88
CA ASP A 5 5.69 10.35 -35.49
C ASP A 5 4.34 9.93 -34.93
N GLY A 6 4.19 8.63 -34.68
CA GLY A 6 3.05 8.04 -34.01
C GLY A 6 2.91 8.63 -32.61
N GLN A 7 1.85 9.41 -32.40
CA GLN A 7 1.37 9.77 -31.08
C GLN A 7 1.04 8.48 -30.33
N LEU A 8 1.86 8.16 -29.33
CA LEU A 8 1.46 7.29 -28.23
C LEU A 8 0.35 8.02 -27.47
N GLU A 9 -0.89 7.82 -27.88
CA GLU A 9 -2.05 8.07 -27.02
C GLU A 9 -1.95 7.08 -25.86
N ILE A 10 -1.31 7.50 -24.77
CA ILE A 10 -1.49 6.83 -23.50
C ILE A 10 -2.88 7.20 -23.02
N ASP A 11 -3.83 6.33 -23.35
CA ASP A 11 -5.20 6.41 -22.86
C ASP A 11 -5.19 6.14 -21.34
N PHE A 12 -5.20 7.22 -20.57
CA PHE A 12 -5.33 7.21 -19.10
C PHE A 12 -6.79 7.12 -18.65
N ALA A 13 -7.74 6.75 -19.51
CA ALA A 13 -9.04 6.28 -19.04
C ALA A 13 -8.81 4.92 -18.36
N THR A 14 -8.92 4.80 -17.04
CA THR A 14 -10.22 4.70 -16.37
C THR A 14 -9.98 4.81 -14.87
N SER A 15 -10.62 5.81 -14.24
CA SER A 15 -10.92 5.95 -12.80
C SER A 15 -9.82 5.56 -11.80
N GLY A 16 -9.36 6.53 -11.01
CA GLY A 16 -8.63 6.26 -9.77
C GLY A 16 -9.33 5.17 -8.95
N PRO A 17 -8.59 4.37 -8.16
CA PRO A 17 -9.19 3.27 -7.43
C PRO A 17 -10.34 3.83 -6.59
N PRO A 18 -11.54 3.22 -6.64
CA PRO A 18 -12.73 3.75 -5.98
C PRO A 18 -12.40 4.12 -4.54
N ASP A 19 -12.91 5.26 -4.08
CA ASP A 19 -12.76 5.65 -2.69
C ASP A 19 -13.30 4.51 -1.82
N ILE A 20 -12.51 4.16 -0.80
CA ILE A 20 -12.92 3.16 0.17
C ILE A 20 -14.11 3.74 0.92
N THR A 21 -15.20 3.00 0.90
CA THR A 21 -16.41 3.37 1.61
C THR A 21 -16.37 2.83 3.04
N ASP A 22 -17.14 3.43 3.95
CA ASP A 22 -17.33 2.86 5.29
C ASP A 22 -17.91 1.44 5.22
N ALA A 23 -18.75 1.15 4.21
CA ALA A 23 -19.29 -0.18 3.98
C ALA A 23 -18.19 -1.21 3.67
N ASP A 24 -17.18 -0.83 2.88
CA ASP A 24 -16.03 -1.69 2.59
C ASP A 24 -15.22 -2.01 3.85
N LEU A 25 -14.95 -0.98 4.66
CA LEU A 25 -14.24 -1.15 5.93
C LEU A 25 -15.03 -2.04 6.89
N HIS A 26 -16.35 -1.83 7.01
CA HIS A 26 -17.22 -2.66 7.83
C HIS A 26 -17.24 -4.11 7.37
N ALA A 27 -17.29 -4.37 6.06
CA ALA A 27 -17.26 -5.73 5.52
C ALA A 27 -15.94 -6.45 5.88
N VAL A 28 -14.80 -5.76 5.74
CA VAL A 28 -13.49 -6.33 6.11
C VAL A 28 -13.42 -6.60 7.61
N LEU A 29 -13.84 -5.66 8.46
CA LEU A 29 -13.85 -5.82 9.90
C LEU A 29 -14.72 -7.02 10.32
N SER A 30 -15.91 -7.17 9.73
CA SER A 30 -16.82 -8.27 10.02
C SER A 30 -16.22 -9.64 9.66
N ILE A 31 -15.52 -9.75 8.52
CA ILE A 31 -14.89 -11.01 8.11
C ILE A 31 -13.70 -11.34 9.02
N LEU A 32 -12.86 -10.36 9.35
CA LEU A 32 -11.73 -10.60 10.25
C LEU A 32 -12.21 -10.94 11.67
N ASP A 33 -13.32 -10.33 12.11
CA ASP A 33 -13.91 -10.65 13.41
C ASP A 33 -14.42 -12.08 13.48
N SER A 34 -15.19 -12.50 12.47
CA SER A 34 -15.76 -13.86 12.42
C SER A 34 -14.69 -14.97 12.34
N ARG A 35 -13.46 -14.64 11.92
CA ARG A 35 -12.32 -15.56 11.90
C ARG A 35 -11.55 -15.63 13.23
N GLY A 36 -11.80 -14.73 14.17
CA GLY A 36 -11.16 -14.71 15.48
C GLY A 36 -9.68 -14.30 15.44
N PRO A 37 -8.85 -14.78 16.39
CA PRO A 37 -7.44 -14.40 16.52
C PRO A 37 -6.55 -15.17 15.55
N ARG A 38 -6.75 -14.91 14.25
CA ARG A 38 -6.00 -15.55 13.18
C ARG A 38 -5.62 -14.56 12.08
N TRP A 39 -4.34 -14.60 11.72
CA TRP A 39 -3.83 -13.97 10.52
C TRP A 39 -4.53 -14.51 9.26
N THR A 40 -5.08 -13.59 8.46
CA THR A 40 -5.77 -13.91 7.21
C THR A 40 -5.00 -13.32 6.04
N THR A 41 -4.65 -14.16 5.07
CA THR A 41 -3.92 -13.69 3.87
C THR A 41 -4.78 -12.75 3.04
N ALA A 42 -4.15 -11.90 2.23
CA ALA A 42 -4.89 -11.05 1.28
C ALA A 42 -5.76 -11.87 0.32
N HIS A 43 -5.29 -13.06 -0.07
CA HIS A 43 -6.04 -13.96 -0.95
C HIS A 43 -7.33 -14.43 -0.27
N ASP A 44 -7.21 -14.99 0.93
CA ASP A 44 -8.36 -15.56 1.65
C ASP A 44 -9.39 -14.51 2.05
N LEU A 45 -8.92 -13.31 2.41
CA LEU A 45 -9.79 -12.19 2.75
C LEU A 45 -10.58 -11.73 1.53
N LEU A 46 -9.95 -11.62 0.35
CA LEU A 46 -10.63 -11.26 -0.89
C LEU A 46 -11.64 -12.31 -1.33
N VAL A 47 -11.28 -13.60 -1.23
CA VAL A 47 -12.21 -14.70 -1.53
C VAL A 47 -13.42 -14.65 -0.59
N ALA A 48 -13.21 -14.39 0.69
CA ALA A 48 -14.32 -14.26 1.66
C ALA A 48 -15.22 -13.04 1.40
N LEU A 49 -14.68 -11.98 0.80
CA LEU A 49 -15.44 -10.82 0.32
C LEU A 49 -16.16 -11.07 -1.01
N GLY A 50 -16.12 -12.29 -1.55
CA GLY A 50 -16.68 -12.61 -2.88
C GLY A 50 -15.90 -11.98 -4.04
N CYS A 51 -14.69 -11.49 -3.79
CA CYS A 51 -13.86 -10.84 -4.79
C CYS A 51 -12.86 -11.81 -5.41
N ARG A 52 -12.66 -11.73 -6.73
CA ARG A 52 -11.53 -12.40 -7.38
C ARG A 52 -10.21 -11.73 -6.96
N PRO A 53 -9.22 -12.47 -6.42
CA PRO A 53 -7.94 -11.90 -6.06
C PRO A 53 -7.21 -11.30 -7.27
N SER A 54 -6.77 -10.05 -7.13
CA SER A 54 -5.96 -9.32 -8.12
C SER A 54 -5.07 -8.31 -7.41
N GLU A 55 -4.05 -7.79 -8.09
CA GLU A 55 -3.16 -6.80 -7.47
C GLU A 55 -3.90 -5.51 -7.09
N ASN A 56 -4.86 -5.07 -7.92
CA ASN A 56 -5.72 -3.92 -7.60
C ASN A 56 -6.54 -4.16 -6.33
N ARG A 57 -7.09 -5.37 -6.15
CA ARG A 57 -7.84 -5.73 -4.94
C ARG A 57 -6.94 -5.85 -3.70
N ARG A 58 -5.69 -6.30 -3.86
CA ARG A 58 -4.69 -6.31 -2.77
C ARG A 58 -4.30 -4.88 -2.36
N ARG A 59 -4.15 -3.96 -3.32
CA ARG A 59 -3.93 -2.52 -3.06
C ARG A 59 -5.11 -1.91 -2.32
N TRP A 60 -6.33 -2.24 -2.74
CA TRP A 60 -7.55 -1.82 -2.06
C TRP A 60 -7.59 -2.30 -0.59
N LEU A 61 -7.27 -3.57 -0.30
CA LEU A 61 -7.17 -4.05 1.08
C LEU A 61 -6.12 -3.32 1.94
N ARG A 62 -4.95 -3.00 1.36
CA ARG A 62 -3.92 -2.22 2.07
C ARG A 62 -4.45 -0.84 2.46
N ARG A 63 -5.10 -0.16 1.52
CA ARG A 63 -5.73 1.14 1.79
C ARG A 63 -6.83 1.04 2.86
N ILE A 64 -7.60 -0.05 2.92
CA ILE A 64 -8.57 -0.28 4.01
C ILE A 64 -7.86 -0.39 5.36
N ALA A 65 -6.77 -1.15 5.44
CA ALA A 65 -6.01 -1.28 6.68
C ALA A 65 -5.43 0.08 7.12
N GLU A 66 -4.90 0.87 6.18
CA GLU A 66 -4.40 2.23 6.43
C GLU A 66 -5.49 3.17 6.96
N GLN A 67 -6.71 3.13 6.39
CA GLN A 67 -7.83 3.95 6.82
C GLN A 67 -8.54 3.42 8.08
N SER A 68 -8.22 2.22 8.52
CA SER A 68 -8.85 1.59 9.68
C SER A 68 -8.54 2.28 11.02
N GLN A 69 -7.65 3.28 11.04
CA GLN A 69 -7.19 3.97 12.25
C GLN A 69 -6.60 2.99 13.28
N GLY A 70 -5.81 2.02 12.78
CA GLY A 70 -5.15 1.02 13.62
C GLY A 70 -6.05 -0.10 14.12
N ARG A 71 -7.29 -0.24 13.63
CA ARG A 71 -8.16 -1.39 13.93
C ARG A 71 -7.72 -2.68 13.23
N ILE A 72 -7.04 -2.55 12.09
CA ILE A 72 -6.54 -3.67 11.28
C ILE A 72 -5.02 -3.57 11.24
N ILE A 73 -4.36 -4.64 11.68
CA ILE A 73 -2.92 -4.84 11.46
C ILE A 73 -2.75 -5.45 10.07
N SER A 74 -1.79 -4.93 9.29
CA SER A 74 -1.42 -5.48 7.98
C SER A 74 0.10 -5.68 7.89
N GLY A 75 0.53 -6.75 7.22
CA GLY A 75 1.95 -7.01 7.00
C GLY A 75 2.20 -8.28 6.20
N GLN A 76 3.41 -8.82 6.30
CA GLN A 76 3.82 -10.04 5.60
C GLN A 76 2.98 -11.27 5.98
N LEU A 77 2.48 -11.31 7.23
CA LEU A 77 1.62 -12.39 7.73
C LEU A 77 0.16 -12.27 7.23
N GLY A 78 -0.22 -11.15 6.64
CA GLY A 78 -1.58 -10.86 6.21
C GLY A 78 -2.25 -9.79 7.06
N TYR A 79 -3.54 -10.00 7.36
CA TYR A 79 -4.41 -9.05 8.06
C TYR A 79 -5.02 -9.69 9.31
N MET A 80 -5.16 -8.90 10.36
CA MET A 80 -5.81 -9.30 11.62
C MET A 80 -6.41 -8.08 12.32
N LEU A 81 -7.44 -8.27 13.14
CA LEU A 81 -7.92 -7.21 14.02
C LEU A 81 -6.95 -6.98 15.16
N THR A 82 -6.66 -5.71 15.46
CA THR A 82 -5.78 -5.32 16.56
C THR A 82 -6.28 -5.84 17.91
N ARG A 83 -7.60 -5.88 18.12
CA ARG A 83 -8.20 -6.45 19.35
C ARG A 83 -8.03 -7.96 19.51
N HIS A 84 -7.67 -8.67 18.44
CA HIS A 84 -7.39 -10.11 18.47
C HIS A 84 -5.89 -10.41 18.50
N ALA A 85 -5.06 -9.38 18.33
CA ALA A 85 -3.61 -9.50 18.29
C ALA A 85 -3.04 -9.66 19.71
N THR A 86 -1.94 -10.40 19.82
CA THR A 86 -1.14 -10.37 21.05
C THR A 86 -0.36 -9.05 21.15
N PRO A 87 0.08 -8.62 22.35
CA PRO A 87 0.96 -7.47 22.48
C PRO A 87 2.23 -7.59 21.62
N GLN A 88 2.77 -8.79 21.48
CA GLN A 88 3.94 -9.05 20.65
C GLN A 88 3.65 -8.87 19.15
N ASP A 89 2.47 -9.26 18.67
CA ASP A 89 2.06 -9.00 17.29
C ASP A 89 1.97 -7.50 17.01
N ILE A 90 1.36 -6.74 17.95
CA ILE A 90 1.22 -5.28 17.86
C ILE A 90 2.58 -4.61 17.81
N ASP A 91 3.48 -4.93 18.75
CA ASP A 91 4.82 -4.37 18.80
C ASP A 91 5.64 -4.72 17.56
N THR A 92 5.47 -5.94 17.04
CA THR A 92 6.18 -6.38 15.83
C THR A 92 5.69 -5.60 14.61
N ALA A 93 4.38 -5.41 14.48
CA ALA A 93 3.80 -4.62 13.39
C ALA A 93 4.21 -3.14 13.46
N ALA A 94 4.17 -2.53 14.65
CA ALA A 94 4.60 -1.15 14.87
C ALA A 94 6.09 -0.96 14.51
N ARG A 95 6.98 -1.82 15.05
CA ARG A 95 8.41 -1.79 14.74
C ARG A 95 8.70 -1.95 13.25
N TRP A 96 7.93 -2.80 12.56
CA TRP A 96 8.08 -2.94 11.11
C TRP A 96 7.73 -1.66 10.36
N LEU A 97 6.63 -0.99 10.72
CA LEU A 97 6.21 0.28 10.11
C LEU A 97 7.24 1.39 10.37
N GLU A 98 7.73 1.50 11.60
CA GLU A 98 8.80 2.44 11.97
C GLU A 98 10.08 2.19 11.16
N HIS A 99 10.47 0.93 11.01
CA HIS A 99 11.63 0.55 10.21
C HIS A 99 11.45 0.92 8.73
N GLN A 100 10.27 0.68 8.15
CA GLN A 100 9.97 1.09 6.77
C GLN A 100 10.01 2.61 6.61
N ALA A 101 9.44 3.36 7.56
CA ALA A 101 9.48 4.82 7.56
C ALA A 101 10.93 5.35 7.59
N ALA A 102 11.78 4.80 8.46
CA ALA A 102 13.20 5.16 8.52
C ALA A 102 13.92 4.91 7.18
N ARG A 103 13.67 3.76 6.53
CA ARG A 103 14.23 3.45 5.21
C ARG A 103 13.75 4.42 4.12
N MET A 104 12.48 4.80 4.15
CA MET A 104 11.93 5.77 3.20
C MET A 104 12.55 7.16 3.38
N ILE A 105 12.76 7.60 4.61
CA ILE A 105 13.45 8.86 4.92
C ILE A 105 14.89 8.83 4.40
N ALA A 106 15.63 7.74 4.63
CA ALA A 106 16.99 7.58 4.13
C ALA A 106 17.03 7.64 2.59
N ARG A 107 16.16 6.88 1.92
CA ARG A 107 16.06 6.92 0.45
C ARG A 107 15.73 8.31 -0.09
N ALA A 108 14.83 9.05 0.55
CA ALA A 108 14.51 10.42 0.15
C ALA A 108 15.71 11.36 0.29
N ARG A 109 16.58 11.15 1.29
CA ARG A 109 17.84 11.89 1.42
C ARG A 109 18.80 11.57 0.27
N ASP A 110 18.97 10.29 -0.06
CA ASP A 110 19.87 9.85 -1.13
C ASP A 110 19.44 10.42 -2.49
N ILE A 111 18.13 10.39 -2.79
CA ILE A 111 17.56 11.00 -4.01
C ILE A 111 17.91 12.49 -4.11
N ARG A 112 17.76 13.25 -3.00
CA ARG A 112 18.11 14.68 -2.98
C ARG A 112 19.61 14.92 -3.14
N MET A 113 20.45 14.03 -2.61
CA MET A 113 21.90 14.12 -2.75
C MET A 113 22.31 13.92 -4.21
N ILE A 114 21.84 12.86 -4.86
CA ILE A 114 22.11 12.57 -6.27
C ILE A 114 21.65 13.74 -7.16
N ALA A 115 20.40 14.19 -6.98
CA ALA A 115 19.85 15.30 -7.76
C ALA A 115 20.68 16.60 -7.64
N ARG A 116 21.29 16.85 -6.47
CA ARG A 116 22.17 18.00 -6.26
C ARG A 116 23.52 17.82 -6.95
N SER A 117 24.13 16.64 -6.85
CA SER A 117 25.41 16.34 -7.49
C SER A 117 25.34 16.42 -9.01
N ASP A 118 24.26 15.90 -9.61
CA ASP A 118 24.04 15.96 -11.06
C ASP A 118 23.82 17.41 -11.55
N TYR A 119 23.15 18.24 -10.74
CA TYR A 119 22.95 19.66 -11.05
C TYR A 119 24.27 20.44 -11.06
N HIS A 120 25.20 20.12 -10.14
CA HIS A 120 26.53 20.75 -10.12
C HIS A 120 27.41 20.34 -11.33
N HIS A 121 27.19 19.17 -11.93
CA HIS A 121 27.92 18.75 -13.13
C HIS A 121 27.38 19.44 -14.41
N LEU A 122 26.11 19.84 -14.44
CA LEU A 122 25.46 20.51 -15.59
C LEU A 122 25.55 22.04 -15.56
N ALA A 123 25.87 22.64 -14.40
CA ALA A 123 25.87 24.09 -14.20
C ALA A 123 27.26 24.76 -14.32
N ALA A 124 28.27 24.07 -14.87
CA ALA A 124 29.54 24.69 -15.23
C ALA A 124 29.47 25.25 -16.66
N PRO A 125 29.37 26.58 -16.86
CA PRO A 125 29.57 27.16 -18.19
C PRO A 125 31.06 27.11 -18.58
N GLU A 126 31.33 26.84 -19.86
CA GLU A 126 32.62 27.13 -20.50
C GLU A 126 32.94 28.63 -20.51
#